data_AF-A0A2W0A4G5-F1
#
_entry.id   AF-A0A2W0A4G5-F1
#
_cell.length_a   1.000
_cell.length_b   1.000
_cell.length_c   1.000
_cell.angle_alpha   90.00
_cell.angle_beta   90.00
_cell.angle_gamma   90.00
#
_symmetry.space_group_name_H-M   'P 1'
#
loop_
_entity.id
_entity.type
_entity.pdbx_description
1 polymer ?
#
loop_
_entity_poly.entity_id
_entity_poly.type
_entity_poly.pdbx_seq_one_letter_code
_entity_poly.pdbx_strand_id
1 'polypeptide(L)'
;MKRKTLIYGLILLAAVVAWAAFRPERLFVNAKVNEGLPTSAASTGSESILASGTFHSVAHDGSGNASIYQLSGGKRILRFTNFKTSNGPDVHVYLVAADDATDSNTVKKAGYREIGSLKGNIGDQNYEIPADVDLAKYRAVTIWCQRFAVNFATAPLSSSQNSNSTSQVLSSGNFHDVAHKGAGQATVYQLADGKRVLRFTKFETSNGPDVHVYLVATKDASDSETVKQAGFVEVGALKGNIGDQNYELPSDLDLNKYRAVTIWCKRFGVNFATAPLNPGAAPMSAMNQ
;
A
#
# COMPACT_ATOMS: atom_id res chain seq x y z
N MET A 1 -32.86 2.51 -51.78
CA MET A 1 -31.60 2.95 -51.14
C MET A 1 -31.82 3.56 -49.76
N LYS A 2 -32.68 4.59 -49.59
CA LYS A 2 -32.92 5.30 -48.31
C LYS A 2 -33.27 4.40 -47.09
N ARG A 3 -34.07 3.35 -47.27
CA ARG A 3 -34.49 2.45 -46.18
C ARG A 3 -33.34 1.58 -45.62
N LYS A 4 -32.40 1.16 -46.47
CA LYS A 4 -31.20 0.43 -46.04
C LYS A 4 -30.24 1.34 -45.28
N THR A 5 -30.06 2.58 -45.75
CA THR A 5 -29.25 3.59 -45.06
C THR A 5 -29.80 3.93 -43.67
N LEU A 6 -31.13 4.03 -43.52
CA LEU A 6 -31.78 4.24 -42.23
C LEU A 6 -31.56 3.06 -41.27
N ILE A 7 -31.68 1.82 -41.77
CA ILE A 7 -31.44 0.61 -40.95
C ILE A 7 -29.98 0.54 -40.50
N TYR A 8 -29.01 0.80 -41.39
CA TYR A 8 -27.60 0.83 -40.99
C TYR A 8 -27.30 1.94 -39.98
N GLY A 9 -27.92 3.11 -40.14
CA GLY A 9 -27.82 4.20 -39.16
C GLY A 9 -28.34 3.79 -37.79
N LEU A 10 -29.49 3.10 -37.71
CA LEU A 10 -30.04 2.60 -36.45
C LEU A 10 -29.18 1.51 -35.82
N ILE A 11 -28.62 0.58 -36.61
CA ILE A 11 -27.72 -0.47 -36.12
C ILE A 11 -26.43 0.16 -35.57
N LEU A 12 -25.84 1.11 -36.28
CA LEU A 12 -24.65 1.84 -35.80
C LEU A 12 -24.95 2.58 -34.50
N LEU A 13 -26.08 3.28 -34.42
CA LEU A 13 -26.49 3.98 -33.20
C LEU A 13 -26.66 2.99 -32.04
N ALA A 14 -27.35 1.86 -32.26
CA ALA A 14 -27.53 0.83 -31.25
C ALA A 14 -26.19 0.21 -30.81
N ALA A 15 -25.26 -0.03 -31.73
CA ALA A 15 -23.93 -0.54 -31.41
C ALA A 15 -23.10 0.46 -30.59
N VAL A 16 -23.18 1.76 -30.92
CA VAL A 16 -22.51 2.82 -30.14
C VAL A 16 -23.11 2.93 -28.74
N VAL A 17 -24.43 2.88 -28.61
CA VAL A 17 -25.12 2.88 -27.30
C VAL A 17 -24.73 1.65 -26.49
N ALA A 18 -24.71 0.47 -27.11
CA ALA A 18 -24.30 -0.77 -26.46
C ALA A 18 -22.83 -0.72 -26.02
N TRP A 19 -21.92 -0.21 -26.86
CA TRP A 19 -20.52 -0.02 -26.50
C TRP A 19 -20.37 0.93 -25.31
N ALA A 20 -21.04 2.09 -25.36
CA ALA A 20 -20.99 3.10 -24.29
C ALA A 20 -21.55 2.56 -22.96
N ALA A 21 -22.59 1.72 -23.01
CA ALA A 21 -23.17 1.10 -21.82
C ALA A 21 -22.31 -0.05 -21.28
N PHE A 22 -21.72 -0.89 -22.14
CA PHE A 22 -20.98 -2.08 -21.72
C PHE A 22 -19.51 -1.82 -21.41
N ARG A 23 -18.92 -0.77 -21.99
CA ARG A 23 -17.52 -0.36 -21.83
C ARG A 23 -16.53 -1.54 -21.97
N PRO A 24 -16.62 -2.35 -23.05
CA PRO A 24 -15.82 -3.57 -23.19
C PRO A 24 -14.31 -3.31 -23.21
N GLU A 25 -13.88 -2.10 -23.58
CA GLU A 25 -12.47 -1.71 -23.57
C GLU A 25 -11.85 -1.72 -22.17
N ARG A 26 -12.64 -1.52 -21.10
CA ARG A 26 -12.15 -1.57 -19.71
C ARG A 26 -11.63 -2.93 -19.32
N LEU A 27 -11.99 -4.00 -20.02
CA LEU A 27 -11.48 -5.35 -19.77
C LEU A 27 -10.01 -5.50 -20.16
N PHE A 28 -9.52 -4.69 -21.10
CA PHE A 28 -8.20 -4.87 -21.71
C PHE A 28 -7.23 -3.72 -21.38
N VAL A 29 -7.74 -2.56 -20.98
CA VAL A 29 -6.92 -1.37 -20.71
C VAL A 29 -6.67 -1.23 -19.22
N ASN A 30 -5.38 -1.30 -18.83
CA ASN A 30 -4.97 -1.01 -17.46
C ASN A 30 -5.06 0.49 -17.17
N ALA A 31 -5.62 0.84 -16.02
CA ALA A 31 -5.59 2.18 -15.46
C ALA A 31 -4.62 2.21 -14.26
N LYS A 32 -3.54 2.98 -14.41
CA LYS A 32 -2.55 3.18 -13.34
C LYS A 32 -2.85 4.47 -12.58
N VAL A 33 -2.94 4.37 -11.26
CA VAL A 33 -3.09 5.50 -10.33
C VAL A 33 -1.83 5.56 -9.45
N ASN A 34 -1.41 6.75 -9.06
CA ASN A 34 -0.32 6.94 -8.13
C ASN A 34 -0.59 8.19 -7.28
N GLU A 35 -1.41 8.01 -6.25
CA GLU A 35 -1.72 9.06 -5.30
C GLU A 35 -0.79 8.96 -4.07
N GLY A 36 -0.19 10.08 -3.67
CA GLY A 36 0.47 10.17 -2.36
C GLY A 36 -0.54 10.10 -1.21
N LEU A 37 -0.10 9.78 0.00
CA LEU A 37 -0.96 9.90 1.19
C LEU A 37 -1.34 11.39 1.37
N PRO A 38 -2.63 11.75 1.53
CA PRO A 38 -3.03 13.13 1.72
C PRO A 38 -2.44 13.69 3.02
N THR A 39 -1.57 14.70 2.91
CA THR A 39 -1.01 15.42 4.07
C THR A 39 -1.68 16.79 4.17
N SER A 40 -2.27 17.12 5.32
CA SER A 40 -2.68 18.50 5.60
C SER A 40 -1.43 19.35 5.86
N ALA A 41 -1.21 20.38 5.06
CA ALA A 41 -0.05 21.27 5.12
C ALA A 41 0.07 22.12 6.41
N ALA A 42 -0.80 21.91 7.41
CA ALA A 42 -0.93 22.77 8.58
C ALA A 42 -1.06 22.03 9.92
N SER A 43 -0.80 20.72 9.99
CA SER A 43 -1.03 19.95 11.21
C SER A 43 0.19 19.17 11.66
N THR A 44 0.76 19.59 12.78
CA THR A 44 1.75 18.90 13.63
C THR A 44 1.18 17.65 14.34
N GLY A 45 0.05 17.11 13.88
CA GLY A 45 -0.60 15.93 14.46
C GLY A 45 -0.09 14.64 13.82
N SER A 46 0.26 13.66 14.65
CA SER A 46 0.76 12.36 14.23
C SER A 46 -0.30 11.58 13.44
N GLU A 47 -0.02 11.35 12.15
CA GLU A 47 -0.75 10.37 11.32
C GLU A 47 -0.62 8.99 11.98
N SER A 48 -1.72 8.27 12.20
CA SER A 48 -1.69 6.93 12.81
C SER A 48 -2.44 5.91 11.96
N ILE A 49 -1.92 4.69 11.91
CA ILE A 49 -2.57 3.57 11.22
C ILE A 49 -3.56 2.93 12.18
N LEU A 50 -4.85 2.93 11.81
CA LEU A 50 -5.91 2.31 12.59
C LEU A 50 -6.03 0.81 12.33
N ALA A 51 -5.84 0.39 11.08
CA ALA A 51 -5.87 -1.00 10.67
C ALA A 51 -5.09 -1.21 9.37
N SER A 52 -4.60 -2.42 9.13
CA SER A 52 -3.94 -2.76 7.86
C SER A 52 -4.05 -4.24 7.50
N GLY A 53 -3.80 -4.54 6.23
CA GLY A 53 -3.90 -5.86 5.63
C GLY A 53 -3.20 -5.96 4.28
N THR A 54 -3.07 -7.18 3.77
CA THR A 54 -2.54 -7.48 2.44
C THR A 54 -3.62 -8.15 1.62
N PHE A 55 -3.78 -7.71 0.36
CA PHE A 55 -4.71 -8.34 -0.57
C PHE A 55 -4.24 -9.74 -0.93
N HIS A 56 -5.15 -10.70 -0.87
CA HIS A 56 -5.05 -12.00 -1.53
C HIS A 56 -6.09 -12.10 -2.64
N SER A 57 -5.80 -12.91 -3.65
CA SER A 57 -6.71 -13.24 -4.73
C SER A 57 -7.94 -14.00 -4.21
N VAL A 58 -9.08 -13.82 -4.86
CA VAL A 58 -10.32 -14.58 -4.63
C VAL A 58 -10.80 -15.18 -5.95
N ALA A 59 -11.58 -14.45 -6.75
CA ALA A 59 -11.97 -14.90 -8.09
C ALA A 59 -11.00 -14.44 -9.19
N HIS A 60 -10.20 -13.41 -8.91
CA HIS A 60 -9.24 -12.83 -9.83
C HIS A 60 -7.94 -12.50 -9.10
N ASP A 61 -6.87 -12.28 -9.86
CA ASP A 61 -5.61 -11.86 -9.29
C ASP A 61 -5.76 -10.55 -8.52
N GLY A 62 -5.23 -10.51 -7.30
CA GLY A 62 -5.19 -9.33 -6.45
C GLY A 62 -4.00 -9.35 -5.51
N SER A 63 -3.29 -8.23 -5.45
CA SER A 63 -2.13 -8.05 -4.56
C SER A 63 -1.99 -6.60 -4.13
N GLY A 64 -1.12 -6.36 -3.14
CA GLY A 64 -0.85 -5.05 -2.57
C GLY A 64 -1.32 -4.95 -1.12
N ASN A 65 -1.25 -3.76 -0.53
CA ASN A 65 -1.65 -3.55 0.85
C ASN A 65 -2.87 -2.63 0.92
N ALA A 66 -3.67 -2.82 1.96
CA ALA A 66 -4.70 -1.88 2.39
C ALA A 66 -4.33 -1.36 3.79
N SER A 67 -4.43 -0.05 4.01
CA SER A 67 -4.20 0.56 5.33
C SER A 67 -5.22 1.66 5.57
N ILE A 68 -5.81 1.68 6.76
CA ILE A 68 -6.69 2.76 7.21
C ILE A 68 -5.86 3.71 8.07
N TYR A 69 -5.77 4.95 7.64
CA TYR A 69 -5.09 6.03 8.35
C TYR A 69 -6.10 6.94 9.03
N GLN A 70 -5.76 7.37 10.24
CA GLN A 70 -6.33 8.53 10.89
C GLN A 70 -5.44 9.74 10.58
N LEU A 71 -5.97 10.68 9.81
CA LEU A 71 -5.32 11.95 9.51
C LEU A 71 -5.67 12.99 10.59
N SER A 72 -4.91 14.09 10.57
CA SER A 72 -5.22 15.32 11.31
C SER A 72 -6.66 15.77 11.10
N GLY A 73 -7.33 16.22 12.15
CA GLY A 73 -8.72 16.71 12.07
C GLY A 73 -9.77 15.60 12.02
N GLY A 74 -9.42 14.36 12.37
CA GLY A 74 -10.40 13.27 12.51
C GLY A 74 -10.77 12.55 11.21
N LYS A 75 -10.24 12.98 10.06
CA LYS A 75 -10.49 12.30 8.77
C LYS A 75 -9.83 10.93 8.70
N ARG A 76 -10.52 9.97 8.07
CA ARG A 76 -10.01 8.62 7.85
C ARG A 76 -9.81 8.35 6.37
N ILE A 77 -8.67 7.78 6.02
CA ILE A 77 -8.34 7.40 4.64
C ILE A 77 -8.06 5.90 4.56
N LEU A 78 -8.75 5.20 3.67
CA LEU A 78 -8.33 3.88 3.18
C LEU A 78 -7.34 4.09 2.05
N ARG A 79 -6.11 3.62 2.24
CA ARG A 79 -5.02 3.72 1.25
C ARG A 79 -4.66 2.33 0.75
N PHE A 80 -4.52 2.21 -0.56
CA PHE A 80 -3.90 1.07 -1.21
C PHE A 80 -2.47 1.40 -1.61
N THR A 81 -1.54 0.45 -1.41
CA THR A 81 -0.17 0.58 -1.92
C THR A 81 0.31 -0.66 -2.63
N ASN A 82 1.10 -0.47 -3.69
CA ASN A 82 1.55 -1.54 -4.59
C ASN A 82 0.38 -2.40 -5.09
N PHE A 83 -0.78 -1.77 -5.25
CA PHE A 83 -2.00 -2.48 -5.56
C PHE A 83 -2.01 -2.92 -7.01
N LYS A 84 -2.48 -4.14 -7.24
CA LYS A 84 -2.71 -4.67 -8.57
C LYS A 84 -3.88 -5.64 -8.52
N THR A 85 -4.78 -5.52 -9.49
CA THR A 85 -5.84 -6.50 -9.71
C THR A 85 -6.20 -6.61 -11.20
N SER A 86 -7.00 -7.60 -11.54
CA SER A 86 -7.57 -7.77 -12.88
C SER A 86 -8.55 -6.63 -13.21
N ASN A 87 -8.72 -6.36 -14.50
CA ASN A 87 -9.73 -5.42 -14.97
C ASN A 87 -11.15 -5.96 -14.77
N GLY A 88 -12.11 -5.07 -14.57
CA GLY A 88 -13.53 -5.40 -14.54
C GLY A 88 -14.40 -4.25 -15.06
N PRO A 89 -15.61 -4.53 -15.53
CA PRO A 89 -16.46 -3.52 -16.15
C PRO A 89 -17.03 -2.50 -15.14
N ASP A 90 -17.16 -2.89 -13.87
CA ASP A 90 -17.79 -2.10 -12.82
C ASP A 90 -17.23 -2.52 -11.45
N VAL A 91 -16.03 -2.05 -11.12
CA VAL A 91 -15.26 -2.48 -9.95
C VAL A 91 -15.27 -1.40 -8.88
N HIS A 92 -15.51 -1.80 -7.64
CA HIS A 92 -15.68 -0.94 -6.47
C HIS A 92 -14.88 -1.44 -5.29
N VAL A 93 -14.65 -0.54 -4.33
CA VAL A 93 -13.98 -0.81 -3.07
C VAL A 93 -15.02 -0.88 -1.96
N TYR A 94 -15.14 -2.05 -1.33
CA TYR A 94 -16.07 -2.28 -0.22
C TYR A 94 -15.31 -2.55 1.08
N LEU A 95 -15.80 -2.00 2.19
CA LEU A 95 -15.51 -2.50 3.52
C LEU A 95 -16.55 -3.54 3.91
N VAL A 96 -16.14 -4.73 4.30
CA VAL A 96 -17.00 -5.90 4.56
C VAL A 96 -17.04 -6.20 6.05
N ALA A 97 -18.23 -6.50 6.58
CA ALA A 97 -18.44 -6.82 7.98
C ALA A 97 -18.09 -8.28 8.31
N ALA A 98 -16.89 -8.68 7.95
CA ALA A 98 -16.28 -9.97 8.22
C ALA A 98 -14.79 -9.78 8.47
N ASP A 99 -14.19 -10.73 9.19
CA ASP A 99 -12.74 -10.73 9.44
C ASP A 99 -11.94 -10.96 8.15
N ASP A 100 -12.52 -11.71 7.21
CA ASP A 100 -12.02 -11.97 5.87
C ASP A 100 -13.21 -12.32 4.95
N ALA A 101 -13.01 -12.26 3.63
CA ALA A 101 -13.94 -12.72 2.60
C ALA A 101 -13.19 -13.48 1.51
N THR A 102 -13.15 -14.81 1.63
CA THR A 102 -12.49 -15.71 0.66
C THR A 102 -13.40 -16.14 -0.49
N ASP A 103 -14.64 -15.65 -0.52
CA ASP A 103 -15.62 -15.93 -1.57
C ASP A 103 -16.65 -14.79 -1.72
N SER A 104 -17.46 -14.85 -2.78
CA SER A 104 -18.45 -13.81 -3.08
C SER A 104 -19.72 -13.87 -2.21
N ASN A 105 -20.07 -15.04 -1.66
CA ASN A 105 -21.21 -15.20 -0.76
C ASN A 105 -20.93 -14.58 0.60
N THR A 106 -19.69 -14.64 1.09
CA THR A 106 -19.28 -13.97 2.33
C THR A 106 -19.56 -12.47 2.25
N VAL A 107 -19.15 -11.80 1.16
CA VAL A 107 -19.42 -10.37 0.93
C VAL A 107 -20.94 -10.08 0.92
N LYS A 108 -21.72 -10.92 0.24
CA LYS A 108 -23.19 -10.75 0.12
C LYS A 108 -23.94 -10.92 1.45
N LYS A 109 -23.44 -11.78 2.35
CA LYS A 109 -24.12 -12.13 3.61
C LYS A 109 -23.66 -11.30 4.81
N ALA A 110 -22.37 -10.98 4.88
CA ALA A 110 -21.78 -10.26 6.01
C ALA A 110 -22.32 -8.81 6.12
N GLY A 111 -22.65 -8.22 4.98
CA GLY A 111 -22.96 -6.80 4.86
C GLY A 111 -21.71 -5.97 4.57
N TYR A 112 -21.88 -4.84 3.89
CA TYR A 112 -20.77 -4.01 3.44
C TYR A 112 -21.09 -2.51 3.48
N ARG A 113 -20.03 -1.71 3.37
CA ARG A 113 -20.06 -0.28 3.06
C ARG A 113 -19.28 -0.06 1.77
N GLU A 114 -19.94 0.51 0.78
CA GLU A 114 -19.26 0.95 -0.43
C GLU A 114 -18.49 2.23 -0.13
N ILE A 115 -17.19 2.20 -0.43
CA ILE A 115 -16.27 3.32 -0.24
C ILE A 115 -16.10 4.12 -1.53
N GLY A 116 -16.27 3.47 -2.68
CA GLY A 116 -16.34 4.11 -3.98
C GLY A 116 -15.82 3.23 -5.11
N SER A 117 -15.88 3.74 -6.33
CA SER A 117 -15.38 3.03 -7.50
C SER A 117 -13.87 2.86 -7.48
N LEU A 118 -13.38 1.74 -8.01
CA LEU A 118 -11.96 1.50 -8.18
C LEU A 118 -11.38 2.52 -9.18
N LYS A 119 -10.41 3.33 -8.76
CA LYS A 119 -9.87 4.42 -9.61
C LYS A 119 -8.93 3.86 -10.68
N GLY A 120 -8.18 2.83 -10.33
CA GLY A 120 -7.34 2.07 -11.25
C GLY A 120 -7.06 0.67 -10.74
N ASN A 121 -6.83 -0.25 -11.66
CA ASN A 121 -6.49 -1.63 -11.34
C ASN A 121 -5.00 -1.80 -10.99
N ILE A 122 -4.20 -0.73 -11.09
CA ILE A 122 -2.78 -0.72 -10.73
C ILE A 122 -2.43 0.56 -9.96
N GLY A 123 -1.66 0.41 -8.89
CA GLY A 123 -0.94 1.49 -8.20
C GLY A 123 -1.68 2.08 -6.99
N ASP A 124 -1.05 3.10 -6.43
CA ASP A 124 -1.42 3.67 -5.14
C ASP A 124 -2.64 4.59 -5.26
N GLN A 125 -3.61 4.42 -4.37
CA GLN A 125 -4.87 5.16 -4.41
C GLN A 125 -5.47 5.29 -3.01
N ASN A 126 -6.18 6.38 -2.79
CA ASN A 126 -6.78 6.72 -1.49
C ASN A 126 -8.30 6.87 -1.61
N TYR A 127 -8.98 6.53 -0.53
CA TYR A 127 -10.42 6.69 -0.39
C TYR A 127 -10.77 7.28 0.96
N GLU A 128 -11.67 8.25 0.99
CA GLU A 128 -12.19 8.78 2.25
C GLU A 128 -13.15 7.77 2.87
N ILE A 129 -12.95 7.48 4.15
CA ILE A 129 -13.86 6.65 4.93
C ILE A 129 -14.75 7.61 5.73
N PRO A 130 -16.08 7.54 5.56
CA PRO A 130 -17.01 8.33 6.38
C PRO A 130 -16.78 8.09 7.88
N ALA A 131 -16.90 9.13 8.68
CA ALA A 131 -16.56 9.08 10.11
C ALA A 131 -17.46 8.13 10.93
N ASP A 132 -18.67 7.87 10.44
CA ASP A 132 -19.68 6.98 11.02
C ASP A 132 -19.43 5.48 10.72
N VAL A 133 -18.44 5.16 9.89
CA VAL A 133 -18.06 3.77 9.64
C VAL A 133 -17.41 3.17 10.88
N ASP A 134 -18.02 2.10 11.40
CA ASP A 134 -17.51 1.30 12.51
C ASP A 134 -16.43 0.31 12.04
N LEU A 135 -15.17 0.63 12.34
CA LEU A 135 -14.02 -0.19 11.98
C LEU A 135 -13.85 -1.47 12.84
N ALA A 136 -14.59 -1.59 13.95
CA ALA A 136 -14.63 -2.85 14.70
C ALA A 136 -15.55 -3.86 14.00
N LYS A 137 -16.58 -3.38 13.29
CA LYS A 137 -17.49 -4.19 12.49
C LYS A 137 -16.93 -4.52 11.11
N TYR A 138 -16.46 -3.52 10.35
CA TYR A 138 -16.00 -3.72 8.99
C TYR A 138 -14.49 -4.00 8.93
N ARG A 139 -14.14 -5.29 8.96
CA ARG A 139 -12.77 -5.78 9.17
C ARG A 139 -12.10 -6.37 7.93
N ALA A 140 -12.67 -6.19 6.74
CA ALA A 140 -12.01 -6.57 5.49
C ALA A 140 -12.27 -5.55 4.39
N VAL A 141 -11.29 -5.32 3.52
CA VAL A 141 -11.47 -4.56 2.27
C VAL A 141 -11.62 -5.54 1.12
N THR A 142 -12.64 -5.39 0.30
CA THR A 142 -12.86 -6.21 -0.89
C THR A 142 -12.92 -5.36 -2.15
N ILE A 143 -12.28 -5.86 -3.21
CA ILE A 143 -12.43 -5.38 -4.57
C ILE A 143 -13.60 -6.12 -5.21
N TRP A 144 -14.71 -5.43 -5.40
CA TRP A 144 -15.98 -6.03 -5.81
C TRP A 144 -16.37 -5.62 -7.22
N CYS A 145 -16.68 -6.58 -8.09
CA CYS A 145 -17.36 -6.27 -9.35
C CYS A 145 -18.87 -6.30 -9.15
N GLN A 146 -19.50 -5.12 -9.09
CA GLN A 146 -20.93 -4.99 -8.82
C GLN A 146 -21.78 -5.58 -9.94
N ARG A 147 -21.38 -5.37 -11.19
CA ARG A 147 -22.07 -5.94 -12.36
C ARG A 147 -22.20 -7.46 -12.34
N PHE A 148 -21.15 -8.17 -11.91
CA PHE A 148 -21.14 -9.63 -11.90
C PHE A 148 -21.35 -10.23 -10.51
N ALA A 149 -21.41 -9.39 -9.48
CA ALA A 149 -21.52 -9.79 -8.09
C ALA A 149 -20.43 -10.80 -7.67
N VAL A 150 -19.18 -10.49 -8.05
CA VAL A 150 -17.99 -11.31 -7.83
C VAL A 150 -16.93 -10.54 -7.04
N ASN A 151 -16.37 -11.20 -6.02
CA ASN A 151 -15.22 -10.72 -5.24
C ASN A 151 -13.92 -11.04 -6.00
N PHE A 152 -13.18 -10.00 -6.39
CA PHE A 152 -11.91 -10.17 -7.08
C PHE A 152 -10.80 -10.53 -6.09
N ALA A 153 -10.66 -9.73 -5.03
CA ALA A 153 -9.58 -9.85 -4.05
C ALA A 153 -9.98 -9.19 -2.73
N THR A 154 -9.42 -9.69 -1.64
CA THR A 154 -9.74 -9.22 -0.28
C THR A 154 -8.48 -9.01 0.54
N ALA A 155 -8.48 -7.97 1.37
CA ALA A 155 -7.47 -7.70 2.38
C ALA A 155 -8.13 -7.72 3.77
N PRO A 156 -7.91 -8.76 4.59
CA PRO A 156 -8.25 -8.77 6.01
C PRO A 156 -7.58 -7.62 6.74
N LEU A 157 -8.36 -6.83 7.49
CA LEU A 157 -7.87 -5.71 8.26
C LEU A 157 -7.70 -6.11 9.73
N SER A 158 -6.46 -6.11 10.17
CA SER A 158 -6.12 -6.21 11.59
C SER A 158 -6.02 -4.80 12.17
N SER A 159 -6.79 -4.51 13.21
CA SER A 159 -6.71 -3.22 13.89
C SER A 159 -5.37 -3.10 14.62
N SER A 160 -4.73 -1.94 14.46
CA SER A 160 -3.56 -1.58 15.27
C SER A 160 -3.93 -1.35 16.74
N GLN A 161 -5.22 -1.29 17.06
CA GLN A 161 -5.79 -0.96 18.38
C GLN A 161 -6.21 -2.20 19.20
N ASN A 162 -6.39 -3.39 18.59
CA ASN A 162 -6.65 -4.63 19.36
C ASN A 162 -5.37 -5.30 19.90
N SER A 163 -4.24 -4.61 19.80
CA SER A 163 -3.10 -4.90 20.64
C SER A 163 -3.07 -3.80 21.70
N ASN A 164 -3.31 -4.15 22.96
CA ASN A 164 -2.92 -3.34 24.11
C ASN A 164 -1.39 -3.34 24.26
N SER A 165 -0.70 -3.15 23.13
CA SER A 165 0.72 -3.26 22.90
C SER A 165 0.98 -2.37 21.70
N THR A 166 1.29 -1.11 22.01
CA THR A 166 1.75 -0.12 21.05
C THR A 166 2.93 -0.71 20.28
N SER A 167 2.82 -0.79 18.95
CA SER A 167 3.98 -1.04 18.09
C SER A 167 5.08 -0.03 18.43
N GLN A 168 6.23 -0.50 18.90
CA GLN A 168 7.32 0.35 19.34
C GLN A 168 8.18 0.72 18.13
N VAL A 169 8.40 2.02 17.91
CA VAL A 169 9.43 2.47 16.97
C VAL A 169 10.79 2.15 17.55
N LEU A 170 11.53 1.27 16.89
CA LEU A 170 12.90 0.92 17.28
C LEU A 170 13.90 1.93 16.70
N SER A 171 13.73 2.28 15.43
CA SER A 171 14.59 3.25 14.74
C SER A 171 13.93 3.84 13.50
N SER A 172 14.31 5.05 13.09
CA SER A 172 13.84 5.67 11.86
C SER A 172 14.89 6.56 11.19
N GLY A 173 14.70 6.82 9.90
CA GLY A 173 15.58 7.62 9.06
C GLY A 173 14.90 8.08 7.78
N ASN A 174 15.26 9.24 7.26
CA ASN A 174 14.78 9.69 5.96
C ASN A 174 15.73 9.22 4.86
N PHE A 175 15.18 8.81 3.72
CA PHE A 175 15.98 8.53 2.54
C PHE A 175 16.60 9.82 2.02
N HIS A 176 17.87 9.74 1.63
CA HIS A 176 18.56 10.73 0.82
C HIS A 176 19.05 10.08 -0.48
N ASP A 177 19.25 10.93 -1.49
CA ASP A 177 19.79 10.54 -2.79
C ASP A 177 21.21 9.98 -2.65
N VAL A 178 21.55 9.00 -3.48
CA VAL A 178 22.94 8.52 -3.67
C VAL A 178 23.29 8.57 -5.15
N ALA A 179 23.09 7.48 -5.90
CA ALA A 179 23.25 7.48 -7.36
C ALA A 179 21.96 7.92 -8.08
N HIS A 180 20.82 7.81 -7.40
CA HIS A 180 19.50 8.12 -7.93
C HIS A 180 18.66 8.86 -6.88
N LYS A 181 17.49 9.35 -7.29
CA LYS A 181 16.54 9.96 -6.36
C LYS A 181 16.08 8.98 -5.30
N GLY A 182 15.95 9.45 -4.07
CA GLY A 182 15.50 8.74 -2.90
C GLY A 182 14.81 9.68 -1.92
N ALA A 183 13.53 9.45 -1.67
CA ALA A 183 12.74 10.22 -0.72
C ALA A 183 11.86 9.31 0.14
N GLY A 184 11.29 9.89 1.19
CA GLY A 184 10.45 9.20 2.17
C GLY A 184 11.20 8.81 3.43
N GLN A 185 10.56 8.02 4.27
CA GLN A 185 11.09 7.59 5.56
C GLN A 185 11.11 6.07 5.66
N ALA A 186 12.20 5.53 6.20
CA ALA A 186 12.31 4.16 6.67
C ALA A 186 12.15 4.12 8.20
N THR A 187 11.26 3.27 8.70
CA THR A 187 11.01 3.09 10.13
C THR A 187 10.96 1.60 10.47
N VAL A 188 11.71 1.19 11.47
CA VAL A 188 11.66 -0.16 12.04
C VAL A 188 10.73 -0.16 13.24
N TYR A 189 9.71 -1.00 13.17
CA TYR A 189 8.73 -1.23 14.21
C TYR A 189 8.93 -2.59 14.87
N GLN A 190 8.72 -2.68 16.18
CA GLN A 190 8.43 -3.92 16.87
C GLN A 190 6.92 -4.02 17.10
N LEU A 191 6.31 -5.06 16.54
CA LEU A 191 4.90 -5.38 16.71
C LEU A 191 4.64 -6.05 18.07
N ALA A 192 3.37 -6.10 18.46
CA ALA A 192 2.92 -6.68 19.72
C ALA A 192 3.29 -8.16 19.90
N ASP A 193 3.34 -8.92 18.80
CA ASP A 193 3.75 -10.32 18.77
C ASP A 193 5.27 -10.52 18.80
N GLY A 194 6.03 -9.43 18.98
CA GLY A 194 7.49 -9.42 18.99
C GLY A 194 8.12 -9.38 17.61
N LYS A 195 7.35 -9.52 16.52
CA LYS A 195 7.87 -9.43 15.15
C LYS A 195 8.37 -8.03 14.84
N ARG A 196 9.30 -7.93 13.88
CA ARG A 196 9.84 -6.65 13.42
C ARG A 196 9.44 -6.37 11.98
N VAL A 197 9.07 -5.12 11.70
CA VAL A 197 8.70 -4.67 10.36
C VAL A 197 9.50 -3.43 10.00
N LEU A 198 10.16 -3.47 8.85
CA LEU A 198 10.69 -2.28 8.18
C LEU A 198 9.58 -1.70 7.30
N ARG A 199 9.20 -0.46 7.58
CA ARG A 199 8.19 0.28 6.84
C ARG A 199 8.80 1.46 6.11
N PHE A 200 8.43 1.60 4.85
CA PHE A 200 8.65 2.79 4.05
C PHE A 200 7.37 3.62 4.01
N THR A 201 7.50 4.92 4.24
CA THR A 201 6.39 5.88 4.18
C THR A 201 6.75 7.02 3.24
N LYS A 202 5.82 7.42 2.36
CA LYS A 202 6.03 8.47 1.33
C LYS A 202 7.29 8.20 0.49
N PHE A 203 7.55 6.92 0.23
CA PHE A 203 8.77 6.50 -0.45
C PHE A 203 8.70 6.75 -1.94
N GLU A 204 9.81 7.22 -2.48
CA GLU A 204 9.99 7.42 -3.92
C GLU A 204 11.46 7.17 -4.28
N THR A 205 11.68 6.46 -5.38
CA THR A 205 13.00 6.28 -5.98
C THR A 205 12.90 6.05 -7.50
N SER A 206 14.04 5.99 -8.16
CA SER A 206 14.15 5.67 -9.58
C SER A 206 13.86 4.19 -9.86
N ASN A 207 13.31 3.89 -11.04
CA ASN A 207 13.17 2.50 -11.48
C ASN A 207 14.54 1.87 -11.78
N GLY A 208 14.66 0.57 -11.56
CA GLY A 208 15.83 -0.23 -11.92
C GLY A 208 15.43 -1.66 -12.28
N PRO A 209 16.27 -2.40 -13.03
CA PRO A 209 15.91 -3.72 -13.54
C PRO A 209 15.93 -4.83 -12.49
N ASP A 210 16.58 -4.63 -11.33
CA ASP A 210 16.72 -5.63 -10.28
C ASP A 210 17.01 -4.94 -8.94
N VAL A 211 15.98 -4.34 -8.33
CA VAL A 211 16.12 -3.45 -7.16
C VAL A 211 15.64 -4.16 -5.89
N HIS A 212 16.43 -4.05 -4.83
CA HIS A 212 16.25 -4.74 -3.56
C HIS A 212 16.42 -3.78 -2.38
N VAL A 213 15.89 -4.16 -1.22
CA VAL A 213 16.02 -3.44 0.04
C VAL A 213 17.05 -4.15 0.91
N TYR A 214 18.11 -3.45 1.28
CA TYR A 214 19.17 -3.95 2.15
C TYR A 214 19.20 -3.21 3.47
N LEU A 215 19.44 -3.92 4.56
CA LEU A 215 19.90 -3.37 5.83
C LEU A 215 21.42 -3.52 5.89
N VAL A 216 22.14 -2.41 5.99
CA VAL A 216 23.59 -2.32 5.83
C VAL A 216 24.26 -2.06 7.17
N ALA A 217 25.38 -2.76 7.44
CA ALA A 217 26.12 -2.66 8.70
C ALA A 217 27.02 -1.41 8.78
N THR A 218 26.40 -0.26 8.55
CA THR A 218 26.98 1.08 8.64
C THR A 218 25.95 2.05 9.21
N LYS A 219 26.41 3.20 9.71
CA LYS A 219 25.51 4.26 10.18
C LYS A 219 24.80 4.97 9.03
N ASP A 220 25.48 5.08 7.90
CA ASP A 220 24.99 5.69 6.67
C ASP A 220 25.81 5.20 5.47
N ALA A 221 25.30 5.36 4.25
CA ALA A 221 26.00 5.04 3.02
C ALA A 221 25.70 6.05 1.91
N SER A 222 26.70 6.86 1.57
CA SER A 222 26.61 7.88 0.51
C SER A 222 27.20 7.43 -0.83
N ASP A 223 27.60 6.17 -0.95
CA ASP A 223 28.16 5.58 -2.16
C ASP A 223 27.92 4.06 -2.19
N SER A 224 28.31 3.41 -3.30
CA SER A 224 28.11 1.97 -3.51
C SER A 224 29.21 1.10 -2.89
N GLU A 225 30.42 1.63 -2.71
CA GLU A 225 31.54 0.89 -2.13
C GLU A 225 31.34 0.68 -0.62
N THR A 226 30.82 1.68 0.08
CA THR A 226 30.43 1.59 1.48
C THR A 226 29.46 0.41 1.71
N VAL A 227 28.45 0.25 0.85
CA VAL A 227 27.49 -0.86 0.94
C VAL A 227 28.16 -2.21 0.70
N LYS A 228 29.07 -2.31 -0.28
CA LYS A 228 29.79 -3.56 -0.61
C LYS A 228 30.72 -3.99 0.52
N GLN A 229 31.34 -3.05 1.23
CA GLN A 229 32.34 -3.32 2.27
C GLN A 229 31.74 -3.55 3.66
N ALA A 230 30.66 -2.84 4.01
CA ALA A 230 30.07 -2.89 5.35
C ALA A 230 29.44 -4.25 5.68
N GLY A 231 28.98 -4.98 4.67
CA GLY A 231 28.14 -6.17 4.83
C GLY A 231 26.67 -5.78 5.05
N PHE A 232 25.76 -6.64 4.60
CA PHE A 232 24.33 -6.34 4.57
C PHE A 232 23.47 -7.59 4.83
N VAL A 233 22.22 -7.36 5.23
CA VAL A 233 21.13 -8.32 5.19
C VAL A 233 20.16 -7.88 4.10
N GLU A 234 19.88 -8.77 3.16
CA GLU A 234 18.85 -8.53 2.16
C GLU A 234 17.47 -8.77 2.78
N VAL A 235 16.63 -7.74 2.75
CA VAL A 235 15.27 -7.76 3.29
C VAL A 235 14.27 -8.25 2.23
N GLY A 236 14.56 -8.01 0.95
CA GLY A 236 13.79 -8.54 -0.17
C GLY A 236 13.80 -7.61 -1.39
N ALA A 237 13.13 -8.05 -2.46
CA ALA A 237 12.94 -7.24 -3.66
C ALA A 237 12.09 -5.99 -3.37
N LEU A 238 12.44 -4.87 -4.00
CA LEU A 238 11.69 -3.63 -3.90
C LEU A 238 10.30 -3.83 -4.55
N LYS A 239 9.23 -3.64 -3.77
CA LYS A 239 7.85 -3.93 -4.22
C LYS A 239 7.31 -2.90 -5.22
N GLY A 240 7.85 -1.68 -5.18
CA GLY A 240 7.52 -0.59 -6.09
C GLY A 240 8.51 0.57 -5.95
N ASN A 241 8.63 1.42 -6.97
CA ASN A 241 9.53 2.58 -6.88
C ASN A 241 8.86 3.82 -6.26
N ILE A 242 7.55 3.77 -5.99
CA ILE A 242 6.78 4.83 -5.33
C ILE A 242 5.77 4.17 -4.39
N GLY A 243 5.52 4.77 -3.23
CA GLY A 243 4.48 4.35 -2.30
C GLY A 243 4.97 3.64 -1.04
N ASP A 244 4.09 3.47 -0.06
CA ASP A 244 4.42 2.85 1.22
C ASP A 244 4.57 1.34 1.08
N GLN A 245 5.54 0.77 1.79
CA GLN A 245 5.89 -0.66 1.68
C GLN A 245 6.30 -1.19 3.04
N ASN A 246 6.00 -2.46 3.30
CA ASN A 246 6.41 -3.13 4.53
C ASN A 246 7.25 -4.36 4.20
N TYR A 247 8.23 -4.65 5.04
CA TYR A 247 9.05 -5.83 4.96
C TYR A 247 9.18 -6.44 6.36
N GLU A 248 8.94 -7.75 6.48
CA GLU A 248 9.20 -8.48 7.73
C GLU A 248 10.73 -8.61 7.90
N LEU A 249 11.22 -8.29 9.10
CA LEU A 249 12.63 -8.44 9.44
C LEU A 249 12.84 -9.69 10.29
N PRO A 250 13.99 -10.37 10.16
CA PRO A 250 14.37 -11.42 11.09
C PRO A 250 14.35 -10.93 12.54
N SER A 251 13.76 -11.71 13.44
CA SER A 251 13.61 -11.33 14.85
C SER A 251 14.96 -11.22 15.59
N ASP A 252 15.95 -11.97 15.13
CA ASP A 252 17.33 -12.01 15.65
C ASP A 252 18.28 -11.00 14.99
N LEU A 253 17.78 -10.16 14.07
CA LEU A 253 18.59 -9.15 13.40
C LEU A 253 19.17 -8.15 14.41
N ASP A 254 20.49 -7.96 14.39
CA ASP A 254 21.17 -6.97 15.23
C ASP A 254 21.00 -5.54 14.68
N LEU A 255 20.04 -4.81 15.24
CA LEU A 255 19.74 -3.42 14.84
C LEU A 255 20.79 -2.41 15.33
N ASN A 256 21.73 -2.79 16.20
CA ASN A 256 22.87 -1.93 16.55
C ASN A 256 23.96 -2.01 15.48
N LYS A 257 24.06 -3.15 14.78
CA LYS A 257 24.98 -3.36 13.67
C LYS A 257 24.42 -2.81 12.35
N TYR A 258 23.21 -3.22 11.98
CA TYR A 258 22.60 -2.86 10.69
C TYR A 258 21.78 -1.56 10.80
N ARG A 259 22.46 -0.42 10.60
CA ARG A 259 21.94 0.91 10.91
C ARG A 259 21.64 1.80 9.71
N ALA A 260 21.66 1.27 8.49
CA ALA A 260 21.24 2.00 7.30
C ALA A 260 20.36 1.11 6.42
N VAL A 261 19.31 1.69 5.84
CA VAL A 261 18.51 1.02 4.80
C VAL A 261 18.94 1.56 3.45
N THR A 262 19.36 0.67 2.55
CA THR A 262 19.76 1.04 1.19
C THR A 262 18.83 0.42 0.16
N ILE A 263 18.48 1.21 -0.86
CA ILE A 263 17.85 0.73 -2.08
C ILE A 263 18.96 0.34 -3.06
N TRP A 264 19.11 -0.95 -3.32
CA TRP A 264 20.25 -1.51 -4.06
C TRP A 264 19.82 -2.13 -5.38
N CYS A 265 20.45 -1.73 -6.48
CA CYS A 265 20.31 -2.47 -7.75
C CYS A 265 21.38 -3.57 -7.83
N LYS A 266 20.97 -4.83 -7.65
CA LYS A 266 21.86 -5.99 -7.68
C LYS A 266 22.57 -6.15 -9.01
N ARG A 267 21.82 -6.03 -10.11
CA ARG A 267 22.34 -6.20 -11.48
C ARG A 267 23.50 -5.25 -11.80
N PHE A 268 23.47 -4.03 -11.29
CA PHE A 268 24.49 -3.01 -11.58
C PHE A 268 25.44 -2.74 -10.41
N GLY A 269 25.14 -3.26 -9.22
CA GLY A 269 25.95 -3.02 -8.02
C GLY A 269 25.95 -1.56 -7.58
N VAL A 270 24.79 -0.89 -7.67
CA VAL A 270 24.63 0.55 -7.43
C VAL A 270 23.65 0.82 -6.29
N ASN A 271 24.06 1.69 -5.36
CA ASN A 271 23.23 2.27 -4.30
C ASN A 271 22.39 3.43 -4.85
N PHE A 272 21.08 3.26 -4.89
CA PHE A 272 20.17 4.29 -5.39
C PHE A 272 19.97 5.39 -4.35
N ALA A 273 19.61 4.98 -3.13
CA ALA A 273 19.24 5.85 -2.03
C ALA A 273 19.48 5.16 -0.69
N THR A 274 19.77 5.92 0.35
CA THR A 274 20.01 5.39 1.70
C THR A 274 19.24 6.18 2.76
N ALA A 275 18.72 5.49 3.78
CA ALA A 275 18.13 6.07 4.97
C ALA A 275 18.93 5.63 6.21
N PRO A 276 19.68 6.54 6.87
CA PRO A 276 20.36 6.24 8.12
C PRO A 276 19.35 6.07 9.26
N LEU A 277 19.36 4.90 9.91
CA LEU A 277 18.44 4.56 11.00
C LEU A 277 19.00 5.04 12.35
N ASN A 278 18.29 5.98 12.94
CA ASN A 278 18.56 6.47 14.28
C ASN A 278 17.54 5.85 15.25
N PRO A 279 17.97 5.35 16.42
CA PRO A 279 17.05 4.84 17.43
C PRO A 279 15.95 5.88 17.73
N GLY A 280 14.71 5.43 17.86
CA GLY A 280 13.64 6.30 18.32
C GLY A 280 14.01 6.89 19.68
N ALA A 281 13.80 8.19 19.89
CA ALA A 281 14.00 8.78 21.22
C ALA A 281 13.21 7.95 22.24
N ALA A 282 13.90 7.41 23.25
CA ALA A 282 13.22 6.79 24.37
C ALA A 282 12.21 7.81 24.92
N PRO A 283 10.99 7.40 25.30
CA PRO A 283 10.14 8.30 26.08
C PRO A 283 10.98 8.73 27.28
N MET A 284 11.21 10.04 27.43
CA MET A 284 11.77 10.59 28.66
C MET A 284 10.80 10.21 29.78
N SER A 285 11.06 9.09 30.45
CA SER A 285 10.46 8.80 31.73
C SER A 285 10.81 9.98 32.63
N ALA A 286 9.78 10.69 33.08
CA ALA A 286 9.90 11.74 34.07
C ALA A 286 10.70 11.19 35.25
N MET A 287 11.93 11.67 35.39
CA MET A 287 12.74 11.45 36.57
C MET A 287 12.12 12.34 37.65
N ASN A 288 11.27 11.76 38.50
CA ASN A 288 10.83 12.40 39.74
C ASN A 288 12.08 12.69 40.59
N GLN A 289 12.31 13.97 40.86
CA GLN A 289 12.88 14.46 42.12
C GLN A 289 11.83 15.34 42.78
#